data_AF-A0A3A4QE93-F1
#
_entry.id   AF-A0A3A4QE93-F1
#
_cell.length_a   1.000
_cell.length_b   1.000
_cell.length_c   1.000
_cell.angle_alpha   90.00
_cell.angle_beta   90.00
_cell.angle_gamma   90.00
#
_symmetry.space_group_name_H-M   'P 1'
#
loop_
_entity.id
_entity.type
_entity.pdbx_description
1 polymer ?
#
loop_
_entity_poly.entity_id
_entity_poly.type
_entity_poly.pdbx_seq_one_letter_code
_entity_poly.pdbx_strand_id
1 'polypeptide(L)'
;MFPTHKQFGVRITGKPWIHTVGACTGRVIALDSPRRDPALELGPYNLASVLKHEFTHTVTLAATRNRIPHWLTEGLAVWQEDHPRSFEWMGMLAERVRRGTLFTLEDINWGFARPRRPDDRQVAYAQSEWMCEFIIERHGYDVIQKMLERFRDRRTQNDVFRELLGVEPAEFDRRFQPWARQQVESWGFPLNAPEDVEPLREAYKNDAENVDLGARLARAELDAGNDERALAVARQVLAREPNHVEAMSVACRVTFHLRQEERAPQARTEIDNEAEPILLRLANRRPGDWVVHKFLGLIALERGDLDRAERHFLDHQRVCPLDPASFAALGGIYLKRGNDEAALPQLLELAQTEEHDPDTFSGLARIYVRRGALPDAAAWFQRALLIDPFSIQLHEELARVKMQLGDSAGALHEYRMLTRLEPTKATHFANAATAAHKAGLSAVAVDMARRAVELDPDSPARVLIP
;
A
#
# COMPACT_ATOMS: atom_id res chain seq x y z
N MET A 1 -10.38 -2.51 27.06
CA MET A 1 -9.47 -2.48 25.89
C MET A 1 -8.74 -1.15 25.89
N PHE A 2 -7.50 -1.13 25.42
CA PHE A 2 -6.56 -0.03 25.66
C PHE A 2 -7.00 1.26 24.93
N PRO A 3 -7.07 2.43 25.60
CA PRO A 3 -7.50 3.67 24.97
C PRO A 3 -6.53 4.20 23.90
N THR A 4 -5.25 3.80 23.90
CA THR A 4 -4.25 4.29 22.94
C THR A 4 -3.33 3.17 22.41
N HIS A 5 -2.80 3.36 21.20
CA HIS A 5 -1.82 2.47 20.58
C HIS A 5 -0.59 2.25 21.48
N LYS A 6 -0.08 3.31 22.12
CA LYS A 6 1.05 3.21 23.06
C LYS A 6 0.77 2.24 24.20
N GLN A 7 -0.45 2.23 24.74
CA GLN A 7 -0.83 1.30 25.81
C GLN A 7 -1.02 -0.13 25.30
N PHE A 8 -1.51 -0.31 24.08
CA PHE A 8 -1.51 -1.60 23.40
C PHE A 8 -0.07 -2.11 23.21
N GLY A 9 0.82 -1.32 22.61
CA GLY A 9 2.23 -1.65 22.40
C GLY A 9 2.96 -2.08 23.67
N VAL A 10 2.81 -1.35 24.79
CA VAL A 10 3.39 -1.75 26.10
C VAL A 10 2.94 -3.14 26.53
N ARG A 11 1.68 -3.49 26.29
CA ARG A 11 1.10 -4.76 26.76
C ARG A 11 1.43 -5.93 25.86
N ILE A 12 1.69 -5.67 24.58
CA ILE A 12 2.02 -6.69 23.60
C ILE A 12 3.52 -6.94 23.53
N THR A 13 4.33 -5.89 23.39
CA THR A 13 5.77 -6.02 23.13
C THR A 13 6.64 -5.64 24.33
N GLY A 14 6.04 -5.14 25.41
CA GLY A 14 6.76 -4.58 26.55
C GLY A 14 7.42 -3.23 26.26
N LYS A 15 7.28 -2.68 25.05
CA LYS A 15 7.95 -1.46 24.60
C LYS A 15 6.99 -0.53 23.85
N PRO A 16 6.71 0.69 24.35
CA PRO A 16 5.73 1.60 23.75
C PRO A 16 6.11 2.14 22.36
N TRP A 17 7.37 1.97 21.93
CA TRP A 17 7.90 2.44 20.65
C TRP A 17 8.04 1.31 19.61
N ILE A 18 7.67 0.07 19.95
CA ILE A 18 7.54 -0.98 18.92
C ILE A 18 6.12 -0.87 18.38
N HIS A 19 6.04 -0.37 17.15
CA HIS A 19 4.81 -0.23 16.39
C HIS A 19 4.34 -1.64 16.00
N THR A 20 3.26 -2.08 16.61
CA THR A 20 2.69 -3.42 16.42
C THR A 20 1.19 -3.27 16.35
N VAL A 21 0.61 -3.52 15.17
CA VAL A 21 -0.84 -3.40 14.91
C VAL A 21 -1.59 -4.68 15.25
N GLY A 22 -0.88 -5.80 15.26
CA GLY A 22 -1.37 -7.11 15.66
C GLY A 22 -0.26 -7.93 16.26
N ALA A 23 -0.62 -8.87 17.13
CA ALA A 23 0.30 -9.90 17.58
C ALA A 23 -0.46 -11.17 17.96
N CYS A 24 0.12 -12.31 17.61
CA CYS A 24 -0.30 -13.60 18.08
C CYS A 24 0.54 -14.07 19.28
N THR A 25 -0.14 -14.62 20.29
CA THR A 25 0.48 -15.29 21.45
C THR A 25 -0.19 -16.63 21.67
N GLY A 26 0.40 -17.68 21.09
CA GLY A 26 -0.20 -19.01 21.10
C GLY A 26 -1.51 -19.04 20.30
N ARG A 27 -2.65 -19.19 20.98
CA ARG A 27 -3.99 -19.23 20.36
C ARG A 27 -4.77 -17.92 20.49
N VAL A 28 -4.13 -16.86 20.96
CA VAL A 28 -4.74 -15.56 21.19
C VAL A 28 -4.14 -14.57 20.19
N ILE A 29 -5.01 -13.91 19.45
CA ILE A 29 -4.64 -12.79 18.57
C ILE A 29 -5.15 -11.52 19.24
N ALA A 30 -4.26 -10.56 19.42
CA ALA A 30 -4.58 -9.22 19.89
C ALA A 30 -4.32 -8.24 18.76
N LEU A 31 -5.31 -7.40 18.45
CA LEU A 31 -5.24 -6.39 17.40
C LEU A 31 -5.57 -5.02 17.99
N ASP A 32 -4.85 -4.00 17.54
CA ASP A 32 -5.27 -2.62 17.74
C ASP A 32 -6.35 -2.28 16.70
N SER A 33 -7.26 -1.36 17.03
CA SER A 33 -8.25 -0.87 16.07
C SER A 33 -7.64 0.23 15.22
N PRO A 34 -7.74 0.16 13.87
CA PRO A 34 -7.24 1.22 12.99
C PRO A 34 -7.83 2.58 13.35
N ARG A 35 -7.01 3.63 13.28
CA ARG A 35 -7.42 5.02 13.53
C ARG A 35 -6.72 5.96 12.55
N ARG A 36 -7.48 6.83 11.87
CA ARG A 36 -6.95 7.99 11.16
C ARG A 36 -6.61 9.10 12.18
N ASP A 37 -5.57 8.88 12.99
CA ASP A 37 -5.02 9.92 13.87
C ASP A 37 -3.65 10.35 13.31
N PRO A 38 -3.47 11.63 12.91
CA PRO A 38 -2.19 12.14 12.45
C PRO A 38 -1.04 11.99 13.45
N ALA A 39 -1.35 11.81 14.74
CA ALA A 39 -0.38 11.56 15.79
C ALA A 39 0.01 10.07 15.94
N LEU A 40 -0.64 9.16 15.21
CA LEU A 40 -0.27 7.75 15.13
C LEU A 40 0.64 7.52 13.92
N GLU A 41 1.86 7.05 14.18
CA GLU A 41 2.90 6.87 13.15
C GLU A 41 2.59 5.79 12.09
N LEU A 42 1.61 4.90 12.34
CA LEU A 42 1.32 3.74 11.48
C LEU A 42 0.32 4.02 10.34
N GLY A 43 -0.36 5.17 10.32
CA GLY A 43 -1.42 5.44 9.34
C GLY A 43 -2.61 4.46 9.43
N PRO A 44 -3.60 4.58 8.52
CA PRO A 44 -4.67 3.59 8.41
C PRO A 44 -4.12 2.26 7.87
N TYR A 45 -4.67 1.14 8.36
CA TYR A 45 -4.34 -0.21 7.88
C TYR A 45 -5.61 -1.06 7.84
N ASN A 46 -5.58 -2.13 7.06
CA ASN A 46 -6.72 -3.03 6.90
C ASN A 46 -6.74 -4.08 8.01
N LEU A 47 -7.72 -4.00 8.91
CA LEU A 47 -7.85 -4.92 10.04
C LEU A 47 -7.98 -6.39 9.60
N ALA A 48 -8.64 -6.65 8.47
CA ALA A 48 -8.80 -8.03 7.99
C ALA A 48 -7.49 -8.62 7.47
N SER A 49 -6.66 -7.81 6.80
CA SER A 49 -5.33 -8.22 6.34
C SER A 49 -4.43 -8.57 7.53
N VAL A 50 -4.34 -7.69 8.52
CA VAL A 50 -3.58 -7.94 9.76
C VAL A 50 -4.09 -9.18 10.50
N LEU A 51 -5.41 -9.39 10.54
CA LEU A 51 -5.97 -10.59 11.16
C LEU A 51 -5.56 -11.87 10.43
N LYS A 52 -5.57 -11.89 9.09
CA LYS A 52 -5.10 -13.04 8.29
C LYS A 52 -3.62 -13.32 8.55
N HIS A 53 -2.80 -12.27 8.61
CA HIS A 53 -1.37 -12.36 8.92
C HIS A 53 -1.13 -13.04 10.28
N GLU A 54 -1.71 -12.49 11.35
CA GLU A 54 -1.54 -13.02 12.71
C GLU A 54 -2.17 -14.40 12.92
N PHE A 55 -3.27 -14.68 12.21
CA PHE A 55 -3.88 -16.00 12.20
C PHE A 55 -2.96 -17.03 11.52
N THR A 56 -2.29 -16.65 10.43
CA THR A 56 -1.32 -17.51 9.77
C THR A 56 -0.19 -17.89 10.71
N HIS A 57 0.40 -16.92 11.44
CA HIS A 57 1.38 -17.22 12.48
C HIS A 57 0.83 -18.17 13.55
N THR A 58 -0.39 -17.93 14.04
CA THR A 58 -1.05 -18.81 15.03
C THR A 58 -1.09 -20.27 14.54
N VAL A 59 -1.45 -20.47 13.27
CA VAL A 59 -1.54 -21.80 12.66
C VAL A 59 -0.15 -22.41 12.42
N THR A 60 0.79 -21.70 11.80
CA THR A 60 2.11 -22.23 11.42
C THR A 60 2.98 -22.51 12.65
N LEU A 61 2.98 -21.63 13.64
CA LEU A 61 3.71 -21.83 14.90
C LEU A 61 3.15 -23.03 15.66
N ALA A 62 1.83 -23.18 15.74
CA ALA A 62 1.19 -24.33 16.38
C ALA A 62 1.48 -25.64 15.63
N ALA A 63 1.35 -25.64 14.29
CA ALA A 63 1.58 -26.80 13.44
C ALA A 63 3.02 -27.32 13.55
N THR A 64 4.00 -26.42 13.65
CA THR A 64 5.42 -26.76 13.74
C THR A 64 5.94 -26.89 15.17
N ARG A 65 5.11 -26.61 16.18
CA ARG A 65 5.53 -26.48 17.60
C ARG A 65 6.70 -25.48 17.76
N ASN A 66 6.56 -24.31 17.12
CA ASN A 66 7.54 -23.22 17.09
C ASN A 66 8.91 -23.60 16.49
N ARG A 67 8.94 -24.53 15.53
CA ARG A 67 10.18 -24.97 14.85
C ARG A 67 10.33 -24.47 13.42
N ILE A 68 9.33 -23.79 12.90
CA ILE A 68 9.40 -23.13 11.61
C ILE A 68 10.50 -22.04 11.63
N PRO A 69 11.32 -21.91 10.57
CA PRO A 69 12.23 -20.77 10.42
C PRO A 69 11.50 -19.44 10.40
N HIS A 70 12.14 -18.38 10.91
CA HIS A 70 11.50 -17.06 11.02
C HIS A 70 11.09 -16.51 9.65
N TRP A 71 11.98 -16.46 8.67
CA TRP A 71 11.64 -16.02 7.30
C TRP A 71 10.43 -16.76 6.70
N LEU A 72 10.28 -18.07 6.95
CA LEU A 72 9.19 -18.85 6.37
C LEU A 72 7.85 -18.55 7.04
N THR A 73 7.82 -18.31 8.35
CA THR A 73 6.57 -17.91 9.00
C THR A 73 6.13 -16.51 8.57
N GLU A 74 7.06 -15.58 8.37
CA GLU A 74 6.75 -14.24 7.83
C GLU A 74 6.30 -14.31 6.37
N GLY A 75 7.06 -15.02 5.52
CA GLY A 75 6.73 -15.17 4.11
C GLY A 75 5.36 -15.82 3.87
N LEU A 76 5.01 -16.84 4.66
CA LEU A 76 3.68 -17.45 4.59
C LEU A 76 2.57 -16.54 5.13
N ALA A 77 2.85 -15.72 6.15
CA ALA A 77 1.87 -14.80 6.70
C ALA A 77 1.51 -13.71 5.67
N VAL A 78 2.52 -13.10 5.03
CA VAL A 78 2.35 -12.15 3.94
C VAL A 78 1.67 -12.80 2.73
N TRP A 79 2.10 -13.99 2.31
CA TRP A 79 1.45 -14.72 1.20
C TRP A 79 -0.05 -14.94 1.43
N GLN A 80 -0.48 -15.13 2.67
CA GLN A 80 -1.88 -15.38 3.04
C GLN A 80 -2.72 -14.11 3.23
N GLU A 81 -2.13 -12.91 3.11
CA GLU A 81 -2.90 -11.66 3.09
C GLU A 81 -3.81 -11.60 1.85
N ASP A 82 -3.46 -12.35 0.78
CA ASP A 82 -4.25 -12.55 -0.45
C ASP A 82 -4.42 -11.26 -1.27
N HIS A 83 -3.33 -10.49 -1.38
CA HIS A 83 -3.22 -9.34 -2.26
C HIS A 83 -1.94 -9.41 -3.11
N PRO A 84 -1.90 -8.75 -4.28
CA PRO A 84 -0.66 -8.60 -5.04
C PRO A 84 0.43 -7.92 -4.23
N ARG A 85 1.69 -8.22 -4.54
CA ARG A 85 2.83 -7.49 -3.99
C ARG A 85 2.70 -6.01 -4.31
N SER A 86 2.95 -5.14 -3.34
CA SER A 86 2.85 -3.69 -3.56
C SER A 86 3.91 -3.21 -4.55
N PHE A 87 3.60 -2.15 -5.31
CA PHE A 87 4.55 -1.55 -6.25
C PHE A 87 5.82 -1.02 -5.56
N GLU A 88 5.68 -0.51 -4.33
CA GLU A 88 6.81 -0.11 -3.48
C GLU A 88 7.76 -1.28 -3.23
N TRP A 89 7.23 -2.44 -2.80
CA TRP A 89 8.03 -3.63 -2.56
C TRP A 89 8.67 -4.17 -3.84
N MET A 90 7.96 -4.13 -4.97
CA MET A 90 8.56 -4.46 -6.27
C MET A 90 9.78 -3.57 -6.57
N GLY A 91 9.67 -2.26 -6.33
CA GLY A 91 10.78 -1.31 -6.50
C GLY A 91 11.97 -1.59 -5.57
N MET A 92 11.69 -1.88 -4.30
CA MET A 92 12.72 -2.25 -3.31
C MET A 92 13.44 -3.55 -3.70
N LEU A 93 12.69 -4.59 -4.08
CA LEU A 93 13.25 -5.86 -4.54
C LEU A 93 14.05 -5.69 -5.83
N ALA A 94 13.53 -4.93 -6.80
CA ALA A 94 14.24 -4.61 -8.04
C ALA A 94 15.59 -3.95 -7.76
N GLU A 95 15.65 -3.03 -6.79
CA GLU A 95 16.89 -2.38 -6.40
C GLU A 95 17.89 -3.36 -5.76
N ARG A 96 17.40 -4.30 -4.94
CA ARG A 96 18.24 -5.37 -4.36
C ARG A 96 18.78 -6.32 -5.44
N VAL A 97 17.97 -6.68 -6.43
CA VAL A 97 18.42 -7.47 -7.60
C VAL A 97 19.48 -6.70 -8.38
N ARG A 98 19.24 -5.42 -8.67
CA ARG A 98 20.14 -4.57 -9.45
C ARG A 98 21.52 -4.43 -8.79
N ARG A 99 21.56 -4.35 -7.47
CA ARG A 99 22.81 -4.27 -6.68
C ARG A 99 23.43 -5.62 -6.35
N GLY A 100 22.76 -6.74 -6.62
CA GLY A 100 23.21 -8.07 -6.18
C GLY A 100 23.24 -8.21 -4.65
N THR A 101 22.27 -7.61 -3.96
CA THR A 101 22.20 -7.53 -2.48
C THR A 101 20.93 -8.13 -1.89
N LEU A 102 20.29 -9.06 -2.63
CA LEU A 102 19.25 -9.92 -2.07
C LEU A 102 19.80 -10.69 -0.87
N PHE A 103 18.94 -10.93 0.12
CA PHE A 103 19.29 -11.80 1.23
C PHE A 103 19.47 -13.25 0.74
N THR A 104 20.31 -13.98 1.43
CA THR A 104 20.44 -15.43 1.39
C THR A 104 19.56 -16.06 2.47
N LEU A 105 19.33 -17.37 2.37
CA LEU A 105 18.67 -18.12 3.45
C LEU A 105 19.41 -18.08 4.79
N GLU A 106 20.72 -17.78 4.79
CA GLU A 106 21.53 -17.70 5.99
C GLU A 106 21.39 -16.36 6.71
N ASP A 107 21.12 -15.27 5.98
CA ASP A 107 21.14 -13.91 6.53
C ASP A 107 19.81 -13.16 6.52
N ILE A 108 18.78 -13.64 5.81
CA ILE A 108 17.45 -13.00 5.80
C ILE A 108 16.84 -12.80 7.20
N ASN A 109 17.10 -13.74 8.13
CA ASN A 109 16.64 -13.63 9.51
C ASN A 109 17.26 -12.42 10.24
N TRP A 110 18.47 -11.99 9.84
CA TRP A 110 19.07 -10.77 10.37
C TRP A 110 18.39 -9.51 9.84
N GLY A 111 17.80 -9.55 8.64
CA GLY A 111 16.98 -8.46 8.12
C GLY A 111 15.80 -8.11 9.04
N PHE A 112 15.18 -9.11 9.66
CA PHE A 112 14.13 -8.92 10.68
C PHE A 112 14.70 -8.46 12.03
N ALA A 113 15.68 -9.21 12.55
CA ALA A 113 16.13 -9.08 13.93
C ALA A 113 17.09 -7.90 14.16
N ARG A 114 17.98 -7.62 13.20
CA ARG A 114 19.06 -6.62 13.28
C ARG A 114 19.32 -6.01 11.89
N PRO A 115 18.40 -5.20 11.36
CA PRO A 115 18.57 -4.55 10.05
C PRO A 115 19.84 -3.69 10.04
N ARG A 116 20.62 -3.77 8.95
CA ARG A 116 21.83 -2.97 8.75
C ARG A 116 21.53 -1.69 7.96
N ARG A 117 20.56 -1.77 7.05
CA ARG A 117 20.03 -0.65 6.26
C ARG A 117 18.63 -0.28 6.76
N PRO A 118 18.18 0.98 6.58
CA PRO A 118 16.85 1.41 7.02
C PRO A 118 15.70 0.57 6.45
N ASP A 119 15.86 0.09 5.22
CA ASP A 119 14.86 -0.66 4.45
C ASP A 119 14.97 -2.19 4.61
N ASP A 120 16.02 -2.70 5.26
CA ASP A 120 16.30 -4.16 5.35
C ASP A 120 15.12 -4.96 5.91
N ARG A 121 14.39 -4.41 6.89
CA ARG A 121 13.23 -5.11 7.48
C ARG A 121 12.11 -5.29 6.47
N GLN A 122 11.75 -4.23 5.74
CA GLN A 122 10.70 -4.28 4.73
C GLN A 122 11.11 -5.19 3.57
N VAL A 123 12.37 -5.12 3.13
CA VAL A 123 12.92 -6.05 2.13
C VAL A 123 12.86 -7.49 2.61
N ALA A 124 13.12 -7.76 3.89
CA ALA A 124 13.06 -9.12 4.43
C ALA A 124 11.64 -9.70 4.37
N TYR A 125 10.60 -8.90 4.67
CA TYR A 125 9.20 -9.30 4.48
C TYR A 125 8.89 -9.59 3.00
N ALA A 126 9.17 -8.62 2.13
CA ALA A 126 8.91 -8.73 0.70
C ALA A 126 9.64 -9.93 0.07
N GLN A 127 10.91 -10.14 0.40
CA GLN A 127 11.71 -11.23 -0.15
C GLN A 127 11.28 -12.59 0.43
N SER A 128 10.84 -12.66 1.69
CA SER A 128 10.39 -13.92 2.29
C SER A 128 9.14 -14.46 1.60
N GLU A 129 8.18 -13.58 1.30
CA GLU A 129 7.01 -13.94 0.50
C GLU A 129 7.42 -14.33 -0.93
N TRP A 130 8.34 -13.57 -1.56
CA TRP A 130 8.86 -13.87 -2.90
C TRP A 130 9.58 -15.23 -2.98
N MET A 131 10.28 -15.63 -1.92
CA MET A 131 10.89 -16.97 -1.80
C MET A 131 9.83 -18.05 -1.61
N CYS A 132 8.71 -17.77 -0.92
CA CYS A 132 7.58 -18.69 -0.84
C CYS A 132 6.91 -18.86 -2.21
N GLU A 133 6.70 -17.77 -2.95
CA GLU A 133 6.21 -17.78 -4.33
C GLU A 133 7.08 -18.70 -5.20
N PHE A 134 8.39 -18.50 -5.17
CA PHE A 134 9.35 -19.33 -5.91
C PHE A 134 9.25 -20.83 -5.59
N ILE A 135 9.08 -21.19 -4.31
CA ILE A 135 8.89 -22.58 -3.88
C ILE A 135 7.56 -23.12 -4.43
N ILE A 136 6.48 -22.36 -4.29
CA ILE A 136 5.13 -22.76 -4.71
C ILE A 136 5.05 -22.93 -6.23
N GLU A 137 5.63 -22.01 -7.01
CA GLU A 137 5.68 -22.11 -8.48
C GLU A 137 6.40 -23.37 -8.96
N ARG A 138 7.52 -23.74 -8.30
CA ARG A 138 8.37 -24.86 -8.75
C ARG A 138 7.94 -26.22 -8.24
N HIS A 139 7.33 -26.27 -7.06
CA HIS A 139 7.08 -27.53 -6.35
C HIS A 139 5.61 -27.74 -5.99
N GLY A 140 4.75 -26.75 -6.20
CA GLY A 140 3.35 -26.78 -5.79
C GLY A 140 3.14 -26.41 -4.33
N TYR A 141 1.92 -25.97 -4.01
CA TYR A 141 1.57 -25.53 -2.66
C TYR A 141 1.63 -26.66 -1.62
N ASP A 142 1.47 -27.92 -2.02
CA ASP A 142 1.52 -29.07 -1.12
C ASP A 142 2.90 -29.26 -0.46
N VAL A 143 3.97 -28.77 -1.11
CA VAL A 143 5.32 -28.81 -0.53
C VAL A 143 5.40 -28.00 0.75
N ILE A 144 4.68 -26.87 0.83
CA ILE A 144 4.67 -26.00 2.03
C ILE A 144 4.12 -26.79 3.22
N GLN A 145 3.02 -27.54 3.02
CA GLN A 145 2.44 -28.37 4.06
C GLN A 145 3.43 -29.44 4.54
N LYS A 146 4.12 -30.11 3.61
CA LYS A 146 5.17 -31.09 3.93
C LYS A 146 6.35 -30.45 4.67
N MET A 147 6.74 -29.23 4.30
CA MET A 147 7.79 -28.48 5.01
C MET A 147 7.40 -28.23 6.47
N LEU A 148 6.17 -27.79 6.73
CA LEU A 148 5.67 -27.59 8.10
C LEU A 148 5.70 -28.89 8.92
N GLU A 149 5.32 -30.03 8.33
CA GLU A 149 5.41 -31.34 8.98
C GLU A 149 6.86 -31.71 9.31
N ARG A 150 7.81 -31.48 8.40
CA ARG A 150 9.21 -31.80 8.66
C ARG A 150 9.83 -30.91 9.74
N PHE A 151 9.46 -29.62 9.79
CA PHE A 151 9.87 -28.75 10.88
C PHE A 151 9.26 -29.20 12.22
N ARG A 152 7.98 -29.61 12.23
CA ARG A 152 7.35 -30.22 13.43
C ARG A 152 8.17 -31.41 13.94
N ASP A 153 8.67 -32.24 13.02
CA ASP A 153 9.43 -33.45 13.28
C ASP A 153 10.94 -33.19 13.55
N ARG A 154 11.31 -31.93 13.83
CA ARG A 154 12.67 -31.48 14.21
C ARG A 154 13.71 -31.59 13.10
N ARG A 155 13.31 -31.67 11.84
CA ARG A 155 14.25 -31.60 10.71
C ARG A 155 14.77 -30.17 10.57
N THR A 156 16.06 -30.04 10.28
CA THR A 156 16.71 -28.74 10.06
C THR A 156 16.31 -28.16 8.70
N GLN A 157 16.51 -26.86 8.48
CA GLN A 157 16.25 -26.23 7.18
C GLN A 157 16.98 -26.97 6.04
N ASN A 158 18.25 -27.33 6.25
CA ASN A 158 19.05 -28.06 5.25
C ASN A 158 18.43 -29.43 4.94
N ASP A 159 17.96 -30.15 5.97
CA ASP A 159 17.29 -31.44 5.77
C ASP A 159 16.00 -31.29 4.97
N VAL A 160 15.17 -30.28 5.30
CA VAL A 160 13.91 -30.01 4.62
C VAL A 160 14.14 -29.64 3.15
N PHE A 161 15.11 -28.78 2.87
CA PHE A 161 15.45 -28.35 1.51
C PHE A 161 15.99 -29.50 0.68
N ARG A 162 16.88 -30.32 1.24
CA ARG A 162 17.42 -31.50 0.55
C ARG A 162 16.34 -32.53 0.25
N GLU A 163 15.46 -32.80 1.22
CA GLU A 163 14.42 -33.82 1.11
C GLU A 163 13.27 -33.42 0.18
N LEU A 164 12.79 -32.17 0.27
CA LEU A 164 11.58 -31.73 -0.42
C LEU A 164 11.84 -30.92 -1.69
N LEU A 165 12.92 -30.14 -1.71
CA LEU A 165 13.26 -29.27 -2.85
C LEU A 165 14.42 -29.84 -3.69
N GLY A 166 15.10 -30.88 -3.20
CA GLY A 166 16.23 -31.53 -3.89
C GLY A 166 17.47 -30.64 -4.01
N VAL A 167 17.61 -29.64 -3.14
CA VAL A 167 18.72 -28.67 -3.16
C VAL A 167 19.24 -28.38 -1.75
N GLU A 168 20.50 -27.97 -1.65
CA GLU A 168 21.03 -27.33 -0.44
C GLU A 168 20.58 -25.84 -0.39
N PRO A 169 20.53 -25.19 0.78
CA PRO A 169 20.17 -23.77 0.89
C PRO A 169 20.98 -22.83 -0.02
N ALA A 170 22.29 -23.01 -0.10
CA ALA A 170 23.13 -22.20 -0.99
C ALA A 170 22.81 -22.43 -2.50
N GLU A 171 22.37 -23.64 -2.85
CA GLU A 171 21.89 -23.93 -4.21
C GLU A 171 20.51 -23.33 -4.47
N PHE A 172 19.64 -23.28 -3.46
CA PHE A 172 18.38 -22.54 -3.53
C PHE A 172 18.65 -21.06 -3.84
N ASP A 173 19.53 -20.40 -3.10
CA ASP A 173 19.87 -18.99 -3.30
C ASP A 173 20.38 -18.75 -4.73
N ARG A 174 21.25 -19.63 -5.24
CA ARG A 174 21.76 -19.56 -6.63
C ARG A 174 20.68 -19.74 -7.69
N ARG A 175 19.62 -20.51 -7.42
CA ARG A 175 18.48 -20.71 -8.33
C ARG A 175 17.43 -19.61 -8.22
N PHE A 176 17.28 -19.03 -7.03
CA PHE A 176 16.35 -17.93 -6.76
C PHE A 176 16.76 -16.66 -7.49
N GLN A 177 18.05 -16.28 -7.44
CA GLN A 177 18.56 -15.05 -8.07
C GLN A 177 18.19 -14.87 -9.56
N PRO A 178 18.42 -15.84 -10.47
CA PRO A 178 18.06 -15.67 -11.88
C PRO A 178 16.54 -15.61 -12.09
N TRP A 179 15.75 -16.34 -11.30
CA TRP A 179 14.28 -16.25 -11.36
C TRP A 179 13.79 -14.87 -10.87
N ALA A 180 14.34 -14.38 -9.75
CA ALA A 180 14.06 -13.05 -9.22
C ALA A 180 14.41 -11.95 -10.25
N ARG A 181 15.53 -12.11 -10.96
CA ARG A 181 15.92 -11.20 -12.05
C ARG A 181 14.91 -11.20 -13.21
N GLN A 182 14.44 -12.37 -13.62
CA GLN A 182 13.42 -12.50 -14.67
C GLN A 182 12.09 -11.84 -14.26
N GLN A 183 11.68 -12.01 -13.00
CA GLN A 183 10.49 -11.38 -12.44
C GLN A 183 10.62 -9.84 -12.46
N VAL A 184 11.74 -9.30 -11.98
CA VAL A 184 12.01 -7.85 -12.00
C VAL A 184 12.01 -7.27 -13.42
N GLU A 185 12.55 -8.01 -14.39
CA GLU A 185 12.48 -7.64 -15.81
C GLU A 185 11.03 -7.60 -16.31
N SER A 186 10.21 -8.60 -15.93
CA SER A 186 8.79 -8.65 -16.30
C SER A 186 7.97 -7.51 -15.69
N TRP A 187 8.37 -6.99 -14.52
CA TRP A 187 7.77 -5.83 -13.88
C TRP A 187 8.19 -4.50 -14.54
N GLY A 188 9.15 -4.53 -15.46
CA GLY A 188 9.61 -3.36 -16.21
C GLY A 188 10.64 -2.48 -15.48
N PHE A 189 11.26 -2.98 -14.40
CA PHE A 189 12.32 -2.25 -13.69
C PHE A 189 13.70 -2.42 -14.35
N PRO A 190 14.56 -1.39 -14.32
CA PRO A 190 15.90 -1.48 -14.89
C PRO A 190 16.81 -2.40 -14.07
N LEU A 191 17.58 -3.24 -14.77
CA LEU A 191 18.48 -4.23 -14.17
C LEU A 191 19.97 -3.88 -14.25
N ASN A 192 20.30 -2.67 -14.68
CA ASN A 192 21.68 -2.20 -14.82
C ASN A 192 22.30 -1.90 -13.46
N ALA A 193 23.38 -2.60 -13.13
CA ALA A 193 24.10 -2.39 -11.88
C ALA A 193 24.58 -0.92 -11.75
N PRO A 194 24.54 -0.34 -10.54
CA PRO A 194 25.09 0.99 -10.31
C PRO A 194 26.58 1.02 -10.63
N GLU A 195 27.05 2.12 -11.23
CA GLU A 195 28.47 2.39 -11.45
C GLU A 195 29.09 3.05 -10.20
N ASP A 196 30.39 2.88 -10.02
CA ASP A 196 31.13 3.55 -8.95
C ASP A 196 31.29 5.05 -9.25
N VAL A 197 30.92 5.88 -8.28
CA VAL A 197 30.88 7.34 -8.41
C VAL A 197 32.27 7.94 -8.45
N GLU A 198 33.20 7.49 -7.62
CA GLU A 198 34.49 8.16 -7.46
C GLU A 198 35.36 8.10 -8.73
N PRO A 199 35.49 6.93 -9.42
CA PRO A 199 36.20 6.87 -10.70
C PRO A 199 35.55 7.75 -11.78
N LEU A 200 34.22 7.78 -11.84
CA LEU A 200 33.49 8.61 -12.80
C LEU A 200 33.68 10.10 -12.51
N ARG A 201 33.71 10.49 -11.23
CA ARG A 201 33.92 11.88 -10.82
C ARG A 201 35.31 12.36 -11.19
N GLU A 202 36.34 11.56 -10.94
CA GLU A 202 37.71 11.90 -11.32
C GLU A 202 37.87 11.95 -12.84
N ALA A 203 37.27 11.01 -13.58
CA ALA A 203 37.28 11.05 -15.03
C ALA A 203 36.60 12.32 -15.57
N TYR A 204 35.41 12.67 -15.08
CA TYR A 204 34.67 13.86 -15.53
C TYR A 204 35.39 15.16 -15.16
N LYS A 205 36.10 15.21 -14.02
CA LYS A 205 36.94 16.34 -13.66
C LYS A 205 38.07 16.57 -14.67
N ASN A 206 38.63 15.50 -15.24
CA ASN A 206 39.70 15.56 -16.23
C ASN A 206 39.18 15.83 -17.66
N ASP A 207 37.90 15.57 -17.94
CA ASP A 207 37.25 15.80 -19.24
C ASP A 207 35.82 16.35 -19.05
N ALA A 208 35.74 17.58 -18.54
CA ALA A 208 34.46 18.19 -18.13
C ALA A 208 33.54 18.55 -19.30
N GLU A 209 34.02 18.51 -20.55
CA GLU A 209 33.23 18.77 -21.76
C GLU A 209 32.55 17.50 -22.30
N ASN A 210 32.93 16.33 -21.80
CA ASN A 210 32.39 15.05 -22.25
C ASN A 210 30.99 14.81 -21.68
N VAL A 211 29.98 15.00 -22.53
CA VAL A 211 28.56 14.90 -22.18
C VAL A 211 28.15 13.48 -21.77
N ASP A 212 28.67 12.45 -22.43
CA ASP A 212 28.38 11.04 -22.11
C ASP A 212 28.92 10.67 -20.73
N LEU A 213 30.15 11.12 -20.42
CA LEU A 213 30.78 10.92 -19.13
C LEU A 213 30.04 11.68 -18.02
N GLY A 214 29.63 12.91 -18.30
CA GLY A 214 28.77 13.69 -17.40
C GLY A 214 27.43 13.00 -17.15
N ALA A 215 26.78 12.45 -18.18
CA ALA A 215 25.50 11.76 -18.03
C ALA A 215 25.63 10.46 -17.21
N ARG A 216 26.71 9.69 -17.40
CA ARG A 216 27.03 8.51 -16.58
C ARG A 216 27.30 8.88 -15.14
N LEU A 217 28.09 9.94 -14.90
CA LEU A 217 28.32 10.45 -13.55
C LEU A 217 27.01 10.88 -12.88
N ALA A 218 26.16 11.64 -13.58
CA ALA A 218 24.86 12.06 -13.06
C ALA A 218 23.99 10.86 -12.68
N ARG A 219 23.99 9.79 -13.49
CA ARG A 219 23.30 8.54 -13.17
C ARG A 219 23.87 7.86 -11.92
N ALA A 220 25.20 7.75 -11.83
CA ALA A 220 25.87 7.13 -10.69
C ALA A 220 25.64 7.91 -9.39
N GLU A 221 25.66 9.24 -9.43
CA GLU A 221 25.35 10.10 -8.28
C GLU A 221 23.89 9.90 -7.83
N LEU A 222 22.93 9.80 -8.77
CA LEU A 222 21.53 9.48 -8.46
C LEU A 222 21.42 8.10 -7.79
N ASP A 223 22.09 7.09 -8.35
CA ASP A 223 22.12 5.75 -7.76
C ASP A 223 22.79 5.72 -6.38
N ALA A 224 23.68 6.66 -6.08
CA ALA A 224 24.28 6.82 -4.75
C ALA A 224 23.41 7.62 -3.77
N GLY A 225 22.25 8.14 -4.21
CA GLY A 225 21.37 9.00 -3.41
C GLY A 225 21.85 10.44 -3.29
N ASN A 226 22.80 10.86 -4.13
CA ASN A 226 23.35 12.22 -4.14
C ASN A 226 22.56 13.12 -5.10
N ASP A 227 21.26 13.30 -4.83
CA ASP A 227 20.30 13.97 -5.72
C ASP A 227 20.75 15.37 -6.16
N GLU A 228 21.27 16.21 -5.24
CA GLU A 228 21.77 17.54 -5.58
C GLU A 228 22.92 17.50 -6.60
N ARG A 229 23.88 16.58 -6.42
CA ARG A 229 25.03 16.43 -7.32
C ARG A 229 24.59 15.85 -8.66
N ALA A 230 23.71 14.85 -8.63
CA ALA A 230 23.15 14.25 -9.83
C ALA A 230 22.44 15.30 -10.69
N LEU A 231 21.59 16.14 -10.09
CA LEU A 231 20.89 17.21 -10.80
C LEU A 231 21.84 18.30 -11.30
N ALA A 232 22.86 18.67 -10.53
CA ALA A 232 23.86 19.66 -10.95
C ALA A 232 24.62 19.19 -12.20
N VAL A 233 25.10 17.94 -12.22
CA VAL A 233 25.80 17.37 -13.38
C VAL A 233 24.84 17.21 -14.56
N ALA A 234 23.62 16.72 -14.32
CA ALA A 234 22.61 16.60 -15.37
C ALA A 234 22.29 17.96 -16.04
N ARG A 235 22.15 19.04 -15.25
CA ARG A 235 21.94 20.40 -15.78
C ARG A 235 23.12 20.89 -16.62
N GLN A 236 24.36 20.59 -16.23
CA GLN A 236 25.56 20.92 -17.03
C GLN A 236 25.54 20.20 -18.38
N VAL A 237 25.20 18.91 -18.40
CA VAL A 237 25.08 18.14 -19.64
C VAL A 237 23.96 18.72 -20.53
N LEU A 238 22.79 19.03 -19.96
CA LEU A 238 21.65 19.58 -20.70
C LEU A 238 21.88 21.02 -21.21
N ALA A 239 22.77 21.78 -20.58
CA ALA A 239 23.17 23.09 -21.09
C ALA A 239 23.98 23.00 -22.40
N ARG A 240 24.76 21.92 -22.57
CA ARG A 240 25.54 21.65 -23.79
C ARG A 240 24.73 20.88 -24.83
N GLU A 241 24.05 19.82 -24.40
CA GLU A 241 23.22 18.98 -25.25
C GLU A 241 21.79 18.89 -24.68
N PRO A 242 20.89 19.80 -25.09
CA PRO A 242 19.55 19.91 -24.50
C PRO A 242 18.66 18.68 -24.69
N ASN A 243 19.00 17.77 -25.60
CA ASN A 243 18.23 16.55 -25.90
C ASN A 243 18.92 15.26 -25.45
N HIS A 244 19.96 15.36 -24.61
CA HIS A 244 20.67 14.19 -24.10
C HIS A 244 19.76 13.35 -23.20
N VAL A 245 19.46 12.12 -23.62
CA VAL A 245 18.38 11.30 -23.05
C VAL A 245 18.66 10.90 -21.60
N GLU A 246 19.86 10.40 -21.30
CA GLU A 246 20.24 10.02 -19.93
C GLU A 246 20.21 11.20 -18.96
N ALA A 247 20.76 12.36 -19.34
CA ALA A 247 20.74 13.56 -18.50
C ALA A 247 19.32 14.06 -18.24
N MET A 248 18.44 14.06 -19.25
CA MET A 248 17.01 14.36 -19.05
C MET A 248 16.36 13.35 -18.10
N SER A 249 16.70 12.06 -18.23
CA SER A 249 16.14 10.99 -17.37
C SER A 249 16.58 11.14 -15.91
N VAL A 250 17.83 11.53 -15.67
CA VAL A 250 18.34 11.81 -14.32
C VAL A 250 17.67 13.05 -13.75
N ALA A 251 17.63 14.16 -14.51
CA ALA A 251 16.97 15.39 -14.09
C ALA A 251 15.50 15.15 -13.73
N CYS A 252 14.76 14.41 -14.58
CA CYS A 252 13.37 14.01 -14.34
C CYS A 252 13.18 13.23 -13.03
N ARG A 253 14.06 12.26 -12.73
CA ARG A 253 13.94 11.44 -11.52
C ARG A 253 14.25 12.24 -10.26
N VAL A 254 15.30 13.04 -10.28
CA VAL A 254 15.65 13.89 -9.14
C VAL A 254 14.56 14.94 -8.87
N THR A 255 14.08 15.64 -9.90
CA THR A 255 13.01 16.64 -9.69
C THR A 255 11.72 15.99 -9.22
N PHE A 256 11.45 14.74 -9.63
CA PHE A 256 10.32 13.98 -9.11
C PHE A 256 10.47 13.63 -7.62
N HIS A 257 11.66 13.26 -7.16
CA HIS A 257 11.93 13.05 -5.73
C HIS A 257 11.74 14.34 -4.93
N LEU A 258 12.38 15.43 -5.37
CA LEU A 258 12.28 16.75 -4.73
C LEU A 258 10.83 17.22 -4.64
N ARG A 259 10.03 17.01 -5.69
CA ARG A 259 8.61 17.36 -5.69
C ARG A 259 7.80 16.60 -4.64
N GLN A 260 8.11 15.33 -4.40
CA GLN A 260 7.38 14.50 -3.43
C GLN A 260 7.67 14.95 -1.99
N GLU A 261 8.90 15.35 -1.71
CA GLU A 261 9.32 15.82 -0.38
C GLU A 261 8.84 17.25 -0.09
N GLU A 262 8.71 18.08 -1.13
CA GLU A 262 8.25 19.45 -0.99
C GLU A 262 6.80 19.48 -0.52
N ARG A 263 6.48 20.32 0.47
CA ARG A 263 5.12 20.50 1.00
C ARG A 263 4.53 21.86 0.64
N ALA A 264 5.37 22.85 0.32
CA ALA A 264 4.95 24.19 -0.05
C ALA A 264 4.39 24.20 -1.48
N PRO A 265 3.12 24.59 -1.69
CA PRO A 265 2.51 24.59 -3.02
C PRO A 265 3.25 25.46 -4.05
N GLN A 266 3.82 26.58 -3.60
CA GLN A 266 4.59 27.49 -4.46
C GLN A 266 5.88 26.83 -4.97
N ALA A 267 6.67 26.24 -4.08
CA ALA A 267 7.90 25.53 -4.45
C ALA A 267 7.61 24.31 -5.35
N ARG A 268 6.53 23.56 -5.09
CA ARG A 268 6.07 22.51 -6.02
C ARG A 268 5.78 23.06 -7.41
N THR A 269 5.11 24.20 -7.50
CA THR A 269 4.80 24.84 -8.78
C THR A 269 6.07 25.27 -9.52
N GLU A 270 7.09 25.75 -8.81
CA GLU A 270 8.38 26.09 -9.38
C GLU A 270 9.10 24.86 -9.94
N ILE A 271 9.13 23.76 -9.18
CA ILE A 271 9.66 22.47 -9.62
C ILE A 271 8.92 21.98 -10.88
N ASP A 272 7.58 22.06 -10.88
CA ASP A 272 6.74 21.64 -12.00
C ASP A 272 7.04 22.45 -13.28
N ASN A 273 7.23 23.77 -13.13
CA ASN A 273 7.55 24.66 -14.24
C ASN A 273 8.95 24.43 -14.80
N GLU A 274 9.94 24.08 -13.96
CA GLU A 274 11.29 23.72 -14.42
C GLU A 274 11.31 22.35 -15.10
N ALA A 275 10.59 21.37 -14.54
CA ALA A 275 10.61 19.99 -14.99
C ALA A 275 9.85 19.77 -16.31
N GLU A 276 8.69 20.41 -16.50
CA GLU A 276 7.79 20.14 -17.63
C GLU A 276 8.46 20.24 -19.03
N PRO A 277 9.28 21.26 -19.36
CA PRO A 277 9.95 21.33 -20.65
C PRO A 277 10.97 20.19 -20.89
N ILE A 278 11.59 19.68 -19.82
CA ILE A 278 12.50 18.53 -19.88
C ILE A 278 11.68 17.26 -20.08
N LEU A 279 10.60 17.09 -19.31
CA LEU A 279 9.68 15.95 -19.39
C LEU A 279 9.09 15.79 -20.79
N LEU A 280 8.60 16.88 -21.41
CA LEU A 280 8.03 16.85 -22.76
C LEU A 280 9.06 16.43 -23.83
N ARG A 281 10.30 16.91 -23.72
CA ARG A 281 11.39 16.48 -24.63
C ARG A 281 11.75 15.01 -24.42
N LEU A 282 11.80 14.57 -23.16
CA LEU A 282 12.09 13.17 -22.83
C LEU A 282 10.95 12.24 -23.29
N ALA A 283 9.69 12.62 -23.12
CA ALA A 283 8.54 11.85 -23.60
C ALA A 283 8.60 11.58 -25.11
N ASN A 284 9.05 12.56 -25.90
CA ASN A 284 9.24 12.41 -27.35
C ASN A 284 10.38 11.43 -27.72
N ARG A 285 11.42 11.33 -26.88
CA ARG A 285 12.58 10.46 -27.12
C ARG A 285 12.42 9.06 -26.52
N ARG A 286 11.74 8.96 -25.38
CA ARG A 286 11.44 7.75 -24.63
C ARG A 286 9.95 7.73 -24.26
N PRO A 287 9.06 7.42 -25.22
CA PRO A 287 7.62 7.33 -24.94
C PRO A 287 7.27 6.18 -23.97
N GLY A 288 8.20 5.26 -23.73
CA GLY A 288 8.08 4.17 -22.76
C GLY A 288 8.56 4.50 -21.34
N ASP A 289 9.06 5.72 -21.06
CA ASP A 289 9.51 6.06 -19.71
C ASP A 289 8.31 6.39 -18.81
N TRP A 290 8.00 5.47 -17.90
CA TRP A 290 6.83 5.58 -17.02
C TRP A 290 6.90 6.76 -16.05
N VAL A 291 8.10 7.16 -15.62
CA VAL A 291 8.28 8.26 -14.66
C VAL A 291 7.81 9.56 -15.31
N VAL A 292 8.08 9.72 -16.60
CA VAL A 292 7.72 10.92 -17.37
C VAL A 292 6.21 11.10 -17.43
N HIS A 293 5.49 10.03 -17.80
CA HIS A 293 4.03 10.08 -17.90
C HIS A 293 3.37 10.26 -16.53
N LYS A 294 3.87 9.58 -15.49
CA LYS A 294 3.40 9.79 -14.11
C LYS A 294 3.57 11.24 -13.68
N PHE A 295 4.75 11.83 -13.91
CA PHE A 295 5.05 13.20 -13.51
C PHE A 295 4.21 14.21 -14.30
N LEU A 296 4.14 14.12 -15.64
CA LEU A 296 3.30 15.00 -16.44
C LEU A 296 1.80 14.90 -16.07
N GLY A 297 1.32 13.70 -15.74
CA GLY A 297 -0.04 13.48 -15.24
C GLY A 297 -0.29 14.20 -13.91
N LEU A 298 0.65 14.12 -12.97
CA LEU A 298 0.56 14.83 -11.68
C LEU A 298 0.60 16.36 -11.84
N ILE A 299 1.46 16.88 -12.72
CA ILE A 299 1.50 18.32 -13.05
C ILE A 299 0.14 18.77 -13.63
N ALA A 300 -0.43 17.99 -14.55
CA ALA A 300 -1.72 18.29 -15.15
C ALA A 300 -2.87 18.27 -14.12
N LEU A 301 -2.87 17.30 -13.19
CA LEU A 301 -3.83 17.24 -12.09
C LEU A 301 -3.75 18.45 -11.18
N GLU A 302 -2.55 18.87 -10.79
CA GLU A 302 -2.34 20.04 -9.91
C GLU A 302 -2.87 21.33 -10.56
N ARG A 303 -2.71 21.44 -11.88
CA ARG A 303 -3.22 22.56 -12.67
C ARG A 303 -4.70 22.44 -13.04
N GLY A 304 -5.37 21.36 -12.65
CA GLY A 304 -6.78 21.11 -12.96
C GLY A 304 -7.07 20.72 -14.42
N ASP A 305 -6.05 20.46 -15.23
CA ASP A 305 -6.21 19.99 -16.62
C ASP A 305 -6.46 18.47 -16.62
N LEU A 306 -7.71 18.08 -16.38
CA LEU A 306 -8.11 16.68 -16.30
C LEU A 306 -7.92 15.94 -17.63
N ASP A 307 -7.97 16.62 -18.78
CA ASP A 307 -7.82 16.01 -20.10
C ASP A 307 -6.36 15.66 -20.41
N ARG A 308 -5.41 16.54 -20.04
CA ARG A 308 -3.97 16.21 -20.09
C ARG A 308 -3.62 15.15 -19.07
N ALA A 309 -4.16 15.25 -17.85
CA ALA A 309 -3.92 14.29 -16.79
C ALA A 309 -4.34 12.88 -17.21
N GLU A 310 -5.56 12.71 -17.70
CA GLU A 310 -6.07 11.41 -18.16
C GLU A 310 -5.17 10.81 -19.25
N ARG A 311 -4.80 11.59 -20.27
CA ARG A 311 -3.92 11.11 -21.35
C ARG A 311 -2.59 10.58 -20.81
N HIS A 312 -1.94 11.34 -19.93
CA HIS A 312 -0.68 10.93 -19.34
C HIS A 312 -0.83 9.72 -18.40
N PHE A 313 -1.91 9.62 -17.63
CA PHE A 313 -2.13 8.44 -16.78
C PHE A 313 -2.51 7.18 -17.56
N LEU A 314 -3.22 7.30 -18.70
CA LEU A 314 -3.44 6.19 -19.63
C LEU A 314 -2.12 5.71 -20.26
N ASP A 315 -1.25 6.65 -20.67
CA ASP A 315 0.09 6.29 -21.15
C ASP A 315 0.93 5.67 -20.04
N HIS A 316 0.90 6.21 -18.82
CA HIS A 316 1.58 5.64 -17.66
C HIS A 316 1.12 4.21 -17.37
N GLN A 317 -0.19 3.96 -17.33
CA GLN A 317 -0.77 2.63 -17.12
C GLN A 317 -0.33 1.64 -18.20
N ARG A 318 -0.20 2.09 -19.45
CA ARG A 318 0.27 1.24 -20.55
C ARG A 318 1.74 0.83 -20.38
N VAL A 319 2.59 1.73 -19.87
CA VAL A 319 4.04 1.48 -19.74
C VAL A 319 4.46 0.92 -18.37
N CYS A 320 3.63 1.11 -17.34
CA CYS A 320 3.83 0.60 -16.00
C CYS A 320 2.47 0.16 -15.41
N PRO A 321 1.93 -0.99 -15.87
CA PRO A 321 0.58 -1.44 -15.53
C PRO A 321 0.41 -1.86 -14.07
N LEU A 322 1.52 -2.06 -13.36
CA LEU A 322 1.53 -2.48 -11.96
C LEU A 322 1.56 -1.29 -10.98
N ASP A 323 1.72 -0.05 -11.45
CA ASP A 323 1.76 1.14 -10.58
C ASP A 323 0.33 1.61 -10.23
N PRO A 324 -0.06 1.55 -8.94
CA PRO A 324 -1.40 1.92 -8.48
C PRO A 324 -1.72 3.40 -8.67
N ALA A 325 -0.71 4.25 -8.88
CA ALA A 325 -0.91 5.67 -9.10
C ALA A 325 -1.78 5.97 -10.33
N SER A 326 -1.68 5.13 -11.38
CA SER A 326 -2.50 5.27 -12.58
C SER A 326 -3.99 5.02 -12.28
N PHE A 327 -4.31 3.91 -11.61
CA PHE A 327 -5.66 3.55 -11.21
C PHE A 327 -6.28 4.60 -10.27
N ALA A 328 -5.51 5.09 -9.28
CA ALA A 328 -5.94 6.13 -8.36
C ALA A 328 -6.25 7.45 -9.09
N ALA A 329 -5.35 7.90 -9.97
CA ALA A 329 -5.55 9.12 -10.72
C ALA A 329 -6.73 9.03 -11.69
N LEU A 330 -6.80 7.97 -12.50
CA LEU A 330 -7.89 7.77 -13.46
C LEU A 330 -9.24 7.58 -12.76
N GLY A 331 -9.30 6.76 -11.70
CA GLY A 331 -10.50 6.59 -10.89
C GLY A 331 -10.99 7.92 -10.31
N GLY A 332 -10.09 8.73 -9.75
CA GLY A 332 -10.41 10.07 -9.26
C GLY A 332 -10.88 11.04 -10.35
N ILE A 333 -10.23 11.05 -11.52
CA ILE A 333 -10.64 11.86 -12.68
C ILE A 333 -12.05 11.48 -13.14
N TYR A 334 -12.32 10.18 -13.28
CA TYR A 334 -13.62 9.68 -13.75
C TYR A 334 -14.74 9.93 -12.74
N LEU A 335 -14.48 9.77 -11.44
CA LEU A 335 -15.41 10.15 -10.38
C LEU A 335 -15.75 11.64 -10.42
N LYS A 336 -14.75 12.52 -10.58
CA LYS A 336 -14.98 13.98 -10.70
C LYS A 336 -15.84 14.36 -11.89
N ARG A 337 -15.76 13.59 -12.99
CA ARG A 337 -16.60 13.78 -14.18
C ARG A 337 -17.94 13.05 -14.12
N GLY A 338 -18.22 12.30 -13.05
CA GLY A 338 -19.42 11.47 -12.94
C GLY A 338 -19.45 10.30 -13.93
N ASN A 339 -18.31 9.91 -14.49
CA ASN A 339 -18.21 8.77 -15.41
C ASN A 339 -17.98 7.47 -14.63
N ASP A 340 -19.05 6.95 -14.05
CA ASP A 340 -19.01 5.72 -13.25
C ASP A 340 -18.59 4.49 -14.06
N GLU A 341 -18.85 4.45 -15.36
CA GLU A 341 -18.44 3.33 -16.23
C GLU A 341 -16.93 3.26 -16.38
N ALA A 342 -16.26 4.40 -16.54
CA ALA A 342 -14.80 4.45 -16.60
C ALA A 342 -14.14 4.35 -15.22
N ALA A 343 -14.78 4.88 -14.16
CA ALA A 343 -14.23 4.86 -12.81
C ALA A 343 -14.20 3.45 -12.19
N LEU A 344 -15.25 2.66 -12.40
CA LEU A 344 -15.42 1.36 -11.75
C LEU A 344 -14.24 0.40 -11.95
N PRO A 345 -13.77 0.10 -13.19
CA PRO A 345 -12.65 -0.81 -13.37
C PRO A 345 -11.36 -0.28 -12.71
N GLN A 346 -11.11 1.03 -12.75
CA GLN A 346 -9.91 1.61 -12.14
C GLN A 346 -9.92 1.45 -10.61
N LEU A 347 -11.07 1.70 -9.98
CA LEU A 347 -11.21 1.55 -8.53
C LEU A 347 -11.21 0.09 -8.07
N LEU A 348 -11.67 -0.84 -8.91
CA LEU A 348 -11.63 -2.28 -8.61
C LEU A 348 -10.19 -2.79 -8.59
N GLU A 349 -9.37 -2.40 -9.57
CA GLU A 349 -7.93 -2.71 -9.58
C GLU A 349 -7.24 -2.08 -8.37
N LEU A 350 -7.53 -0.81 -8.10
CA LEU A 350 -6.96 -0.11 -6.93
C LEU A 350 -7.34 -0.79 -5.61
N ALA A 351 -8.57 -1.28 -5.46
CA ALA A 351 -9.01 -1.99 -4.27
C ALA A 351 -8.34 -3.36 -4.08
N GLN A 352 -7.71 -3.92 -5.12
CA GLN A 352 -6.88 -5.12 -5.03
C GLN A 352 -5.44 -4.79 -4.63
N THR A 353 -4.87 -3.70 -5.14
CA THR A 353 -3.46 -3.35 -4.91
C THR A 353 -3.23 -2.44 -3.70
N GLU A 354 -4.21 -1.61 -3.33
CA GLU A 354 -4.15 -0.61 -2.26
C GLU A 354 -5.23 -0.88 -1.22
N GLU A 355 -5.03 -1.92 -0.41
CA GLU A 355 -6.04 -2.38 0.54
C GLU A 355 -6.19 -1.52 1.80
N HIS A 356 -5.38 -0.47 1.96
CA HIS A 356 -5.33 0.40 3.13
C HIS A 356 -5.98 1.78 2.92
N ASP A 357 -6.56 2.05 1.75
CA ASP A 357 -7.26 3.31 1.48
C ASP A 357 -8.79 3.16 1.57
N PRO A 358 -9.45 3.63 2.65
CA PRO A 358 -10.91 3.55 2.76
C PRO A 358 -11.64 4.39 1.71
N ASP A 359 -11.00 5.42 1.14
CA ASP A 359 -11.64 6.31 0.17
C ASP A 359 -11.91 5.57 -1.15
N THR A 360 -10.99 4.69 -1.58
CA THR A 360 -11.19 3.75 -2.70
C THR A 360 -12.43 2.87 -2.50
N PHE A 361 -12.54 2.20 -1.35
CA PHE A 361 -13.71 1.35 -1.04
C PHE A 361 -15.01 2.16 -0.97
N SER A 362 -14.98 3.37 -0.40
CA SER A 362 -16.16 4.26 -0.35
C SER A 362 -16.56 4.77 -1.74
N GLY A 363 -15.58 5.03 -2.61
CA GLY A 363 -15.80 5.41 -4.01
C GLY A 363 -16.53 4.33 -4.79
N LEU A 364 -16.08 3.07 -4.66
CA LEU A 364 -16.77 1.90 -5.19
C LEU A 364 -18.20 1.80 -4.64
N ALA A 365 -18.36 1.87 -3.32
CA ALA A 365 -19.67 1.78 -2.69
C ALA A 365 -20.65 2.82 -3.24
N ARG A 366 -20.21 4.08 -3.39
CA ARG A 366 -21.03 5.17 -3.94
C ARG A 366 -21.42 4.95 -5.40
N ILE A 367 -20.55 4.35 -6.22
CA ILE A 367 -20.92 3.93 -7.59
C ILE A 367 -22.04 2.88 -7.52
N TYR A 368 -21.90 1.85 -6.69
CA TYR A 368 -22.92 0.81 -6.54
C TYR A 368 -24.25 1.36 -5.99
N VAL A 369 -24.23 2.37 -5.10
CA VAL A 369 -25.44 3.09 -4.68
C VAL A 369 -26.13 3.76 -5.87
N ARG A 370 -25.39 4.51 -6.71
CA ARG A 370 -25.96 5.18 -7.89
C ARG A 370 -26.54 4.20 -8.91
N ARG A 371 -25.93 3.00 -9.03
CA ARG A 371 -26.41 1.90 -9.87
C ARG A 371 -27.58 1.12 -9.26
N GLY A 372 -27.98 1.40 -8.02
CA GLY A 372 -29.05 0.68 -7.31
C GLY A 372 -28.66 -0.72 -6.80
N ALA A 373 -27.38 -1.09 -6.94
CA ALA A 373 -26.82 -2.35 -6.45
C ALA A 373 -26.46 -2.22 -4.95
N LEU A 374 -27.50 -2.05 -4.14
CA LEU A 374 -27.36 -1.77 -2.72
C LEU A 374 -26.64 -2.87 -1.90
N PRO A 375 -26.80 -4.18 -2.17
CA PRO A 375 -26.04 -5.22 -1.46
C PRO A 375 -24.53 -5.08 -1.65
N ASP A 376 -24.08 -4.83 -2.88
CA ASP A 376 -22.67 -4.61 -3.20
C ASP A 376 -22.16 -3.32 -2.54
N ALA A 377 -22.95 -2.24 -2.59
CA ALA A 377 -22.61 -1.00 -1.90
C ALA A 377 -22.38 -1.21 -0.39
N ALA A 378 -23.24 -1.98 0.28
CA ALA A 378 -23.09 -2.29 1.70
C ALA A 378 -21.79 -3.08 1.97
N ALA A 379 -21.45 -4.06 1.12
CA ALA A 379 -20.22 -4.83 1.25
C ALA A 379 -18.97 -3.95 1.08
N TRP A 380 -18.97 -3.01 0.11
CA TRP A 380 -17.86 -2.08 -0.09
C TRP A 380 -17.69 -1.09 1.07
N PHE A 381 -18.79 -0.55 1.62
CA PHE A 381 -18.72 0.28 2.84
C PHE A 381 -18.21 -0.50 4.05
N GLN A 382 -18.60 -1.77 4.20
CA GLN A 382 -18.06 -2.63 5.26
C GLN A 382 -16.55 -2.83 5.14
N ARG A 383 -16.03 -3.00 3.91
CA ARG A 383 -14.58 -3.06 3.67
C ARG A 383 -13.89 -1.75 4.04
N ALA A 384 -14.47 -0.60 3.72
CA ALA A 384 -13.95 0.70 4.14
C ALA A 384 -13.86 0.82 5.68
N LEU A 385 -14.87 0.33 6.41
CA LEU A 385 -14.91 0.34 7.87
C LEU A 385 -13.90 -0.62 8.53
N LEU A 386 -13.36 -1.61 7.80
CA LEU A 386 -12.24 -2.42 8.30
C LEU A 386 -10.92 -1.63 8.35
N ILE A 387 -10.88 -0.46 7.71
CA ILE A 387 -9.71 0.40 7.62
C ILE A 387 -9.91 1.69 8.45
N ASP A 388 -11.12 2.25 8.42
CA ASP A 388 -11.48 3.42 9.22
C ASP A 388 -12.78 3.17 10.03
N PRO A 389 -12.71 2.34 11.09
CA PRO A 389 -13.87 1.96 11.90
C PRO A 389 -14.44 3.09 12.75
N PHE A 390 -13.79 4.26 12.79
CA PHE A 390 -14.26 5.43 13.53
C PHE A 390 -14.84 6.53 12.61
N SER A 391 -14.91 6.27 11.30
CA SER A 391 -15.47 7.22 10.34
C SER A 391 -16.97 7.38 10.50
N ILE A 392 -17.38 8.56 10.98
CA ILE A 392 -18.78 8.98 11.06
C ILE A 392 -19.44 8.88 9.69
N GLN A 393 -18.76 9.35 8.64
CA GLN A 393 -19.29 9.37 7.29
C GLN A 393 -19.58 7.96 6.76
N LEU A 394 -18.64 7.01 6.94
CA LEU A 394 -18.83 5.64 6.46
C LEU A 394 -19.98 4.94 7.19
N HIS A 395 -20.12 5.14 8.51
CA HIS A 395 -21.26 4.61 9.25
C HIS A 395 -22.59 5.24 8.81
N GLU A 396 -22.65 6.56 8.58
CA GLU A 396 -23.85 7.22 8.05
C GLU A 396 -24.25 6.68 6.66
N GLU A 397 -23.27 6.50 5.77
CA GLU A 397 -23.51 5.97 4.43
C GLU A 397 -23.97 4.50 4.46
N LEU A 398 -23.30 3.64 5.24
CA LEU A 398 -23.71 2.24 5.40
C LEU A 398 -25.09 2.11 6.06
N ALA A 399 -25.38 2.91 7.09
CA ALA A 399 -26.69 2.92 7.74
C ALA A 399 -27.80 3.26 6.73
N ARG A 400 -27.58 4.28 5.89
CA ARG A 400 -28.52 4.69 4.84
C ARG A 400 -28.76 3.59 3.82
N VAL A 401 -27.70 2.94 3.34
CA VAL A 401 -27.79 1.82 2.39
C VAL A 401 -28.56 0.65 3.02
N LYS A 402 -28.27 0.29 4.27
CA LYS A 402 -29.00 -0.77 4.99
C LYS A 402 -30.48 -0.45 5.20
N MET A 403 -30.81 0.81 5.48
CA MET A 403 -32.21 1.26 5.54
C MET A 403 -32.93 1.12 4.18
N GLN A 404 -32.26 1.43 3.07
CA GLN A 404 -32.81 1.26 1.72
C GLN A 404 -32.96 -0.22 1.33
N LEU A 405 -32.06 -1.09 1.80
CA LEU A 405 -32.16 -2.54 1.67
C LEU A 405 -33.28 -3.17 2.50
N GLY A 406 -33.85 -2.43 3.46
CA GLY A 406 -34.78 -2.96 4.45
C GLY A 406 -34.11 -3.69 5.62
N ASP A 407 -32.77 -3.76 5.65
CA ASP A 407 -31.99 -4.27 6.78
C ASP A 407 -31.97 -3.27 7.95
N SER A 408 -33.13 -3.15 8.60
CA SER A 408 -33.33 -2.20 9.70
C SER A 408 -32.52 -2.59 10.95
N ALA A 409 -32.26 -3.89 11.15
CA ALA A 409 -31.44 -4.39 12.24
C ALA A 409 -29.96 -4.02 12.05
N GLY A 410 -29.42 -4.21 10.84
CA GLY A 410 -28.07 -3.79 10.51
C GLY A 410 -27.92 -2.27 10.49
N ALA A 411 -28.93 -1.52 10.03
CA ALA A 411 -28.90 -0.05 10.11
C ALA A 411 -28.88 0.45 11.56
N LEU A 412 -29.66 -0.18 12.45
CA LEU A 412 -29.62 0.11 13.88
C LEU A 412 -28.23 -0.15 14.48
N HIS A 413 -27.52 -1.17 14.02
CA HIS A 413 -26.14 -1.41 14.45
C HIS A 413 -25.24 -0.21 14.12
N GLU A 414 -25.30 0.29 12.88
CA GLU A 414 -24.50 1.45 12.46
C GLU A 414 -24.90 2.73 13.21
N TYR A 415 -26.20 3.00 13.37
CA TYR A 415 -26.64 4.17 14.14
C TYR A 415 -26.23 4.10 15.61
N ARG A 416 -26.17 2.90 16.21
CA ARG A 416 -25.61 2.75 17.56
C ARG A 416 -24.12 3.09 17.61
N MET A 417 -23.34 2.78 16.58
CA MET A 417 -21.96 3.24 16.49
C MET A 417 -21.88 4.77 16.43
N LEU A 418 -22.71 5.39 15.58
CA LEU A 418 -22.82 6.85 15.48
C LEU A 418 -23.20 7.53 16.80
N THR A 419 -24.13 6.97 17.57
CA THR A 419 -24.48 7.51 18.91
C THR A 419 -23.34 7.42 19.94
N ARG A 420 -22.35 6.56 19.72
CA ARG A 420 -21.15 6.47 20.57
C ARG A 420 -20.05 7.42 20.10
N LEU A 421 -19.91 7.58 18.78
CA LEU A 421 -18.94 8.49 18.16
C LEU A 421 -19.34 9.96 18.36
N GLU A 422 -20.64 10.28 18.25
CA GLU A 422 -21.19 11.62 18.41
C GLU A 422 -22.38 11.61 19.41
N PRO A 423 -22.12 11.49 20.73
CA PRO A 423 -23.15 11.26 21.76
C PRO A 423 -24.11 12.42 22.01
N THR A 424 -23.85 13.58 21.41
CA THR A 424 -24.67 14.79 21.53
C THR A 424 -25.48 15.11 20.28
N LYS A 425 -25.33 14.34 19.19
CA LYS A 425 -26.01 14.57 17.92
C LYS A 425 -27.37 13.88 17.91
N ALA A 426 -28.44 14.66 18.16
CA ALA A 426 -29.81 14.16 18.29
C ALA A 426 -30.29 13.34 17.07
N THR A 427 -29.85 13.72 15.85
CA THR A 427 -30.24 13.04 14.61
C THR A 427 -29.81 11.57 14.57
N HIS A 428 -28.69 11.20 15.20
CA HIS A 428 -28.26 9.80 15.29
C HIS A 428 -29.20 8.95 16.13
N PHE A 429 -29.64 9.50 17.26
CA PHE A 429 -30.62 8.84 18.12
C PHE A 429 -32.00 8.76 17.44
N ALA A 430 -32.42 9.80 16.72
CA ALA A 430 -33.66 9.78 15.95
C ALA A 430 -33.66 8.72 14.83
N ASN A 431 -32.55 8.60 14.11
CA ASN A 431 -32.36 7.59 13.08
C ASN A 431 -32.27 6.18 13.68
N ALA A 432 -31.57 6.01 14.82
CA ALA A 432 -31.55 4.75 15.57
C ALA A 432 -32.95 4.34 16.02
N ALA A 433 -33.76 5.29 16.54
CA ALA A 433 -35.14 5.03 16.94
C ALA A 433 -36.00 4.57 15.77
N THR A 434 -35.86 5.22 14.62
CA THR A 434 -36.56 4.86 13.38
C THR A 434 -36.17 3.46 12.89
N ALA A 435 -34.87 3.16 12.86
CA ALA A 435 -34.37 1.84 12.47
C ALA A 435 -34.84 0.74 13.46
N ALA A 436 -34.79 1.01 14.76
CA ALA A 436 -35.29 0.09 15.78
C ALA A 436 -36.80 -0.16 15.65
N HIS A 437 -37.59 0.88 15.39
CA HIS A 437 -39.03 0.74 15.17
C HIS A 437 -39.33 -0.16 13.96
N LYS A 438 -38.67 0.09 12.82
CA LYS A 438 -38.81 -0.76 11.62
C LYS A 438 -38.32 -2.19 11.83
N ALA A 439 -37.34 -2.41 12.70
CA ALA A 439 -36.87 -3.72 13.10
C ALA A 439 -37.79 -4.43 14.13
N GLY A 440 -38.92 -3.81 14.55
CA GLY A 440 -39.84 -4.37 15.54
C GLY A 440 -39.34 -4.26 17.00
N LEU A 441 -38.24 -3.55 17.24
CA LEU A 441 -37.62 -3.40 18.56
C LEU A 441 -38.19 -2.20 19.31
N SER A 442 -39.48 -2.26 19.64
CA SER A 442 -40.24 -1.13 20.19
C SER A 442 -39.61 -0.49 21.44
N ALA A 443 -39.11 -1.29 22.39
CA ALA A 443 -38.46 -0.76 23.59
C ALA A 443 -37.20 0.05 23.28
N VAL A 444 -36.37 -0.44 22.35
CA VAL A 444 -35.16 0.27 21.90
C VAL A 444 -35.53 1.54 21.14
N ALA A 445 -36.59 1.48 20.33
CA ALA A 445 -37.07 2.63 19.58
C ALA A 445 -37.49 3.78 20.50
N VAL A 446 -38.27 3.48 21.54
CA VAL A 446 -38.72 4.47 22.54
C VAL A 446 -37.53 5.06 23.31
N ASP A 447 -36.57 4.22 23.73
CA ASP A 447 -35.38 4.67 24.46
C ASP A 447 -34.53 5.65 23.64
N MET A 448 -34.23 5.28 22.38
CA MET A 448 -33.50 6.14 21.45
C MET A 448 -34.28 7.41 21.11
N ALA A 449 -35.61 7.33 20.96
CA ALA A 449 -36.45 8.48 20.68
C ALA A 449 -36.47 9.48 21.85
N ARG A 450 -36.57 8.99 23.10
CA ARG A 450 -36.45 9.83 24.29
C ARG A 450 -35.11 10.56 24.32
N ARG A 451 -34.01 9.83 24.07
CA ARG A 451 -32.69 10.44 24.02
C ARG A 451 -32.55 11.49 22.91
N ALA A 452 -33.16 11.24 21.75
CA ALA A 452 -33.22 12.23 20.67
C ALA A 452 -33.98 13.50 21.09
N VAL A 453 -35.14 13.36 21.74
CA VAL A 453 -35.97 14.49 22.22
C VAL A 453 -35.32 15.26 23.37
N GLU A 454 -34.56 14.58 24.23
CA GLU A 454 -33.76 15.23 25.28
C GLU A 454 -32.67 16.15 24.68
N LEU A 455 -32.03 15.72 23.59
CA LEU A 455 -30.98 16.47 22.90
C LEU A 455 -31.56 17.54 21.96
N ASP A 456 -32.72 17.28 21.36
CA ASP A 456 -33.46 18.18 20.47
C ASP A 456 -34.97 18.03 20.69
N PRO A 457 -35.62 18.94 21.43
CA PRO A 457 -37.05 18.88 21.75
C PRO A 457 -37.98 18.83 20.53
N ASP A 458 -37.53 19.30 19.36
CA ASP A 458 -38.30 19.31 18.11
C ASP A 458 -38.00 18.08 17.23
N SER A 459 -37.24 17.11 17.75
CA SER A 459 -36.89 15.89 17.04
C SER A 459 -38.13 15.13 16.54
N PRO A 460 -38.15 14.71 15.26
CA PRO A 460 -39.28 13.99 14.67
C PRO A 460 -39.49 12.62 15.33
N ALA A 461 -38.48 12.07 16.04
CA ALA A 461 -38.60 10.82 16.77
C ALA A 461 -39.58 10.87 17.93
N ARG A 462 -40.04 12.06 18.36
CA ARG A 462 -41.05 12.23 19.40
C ARG A 462 -42.32 11.42 19.16
N VAL A 463 -42.71 11.22 17.89
CA VAL A 463 -43.89 10.42 17.50
C VAL A 463 -43.79 8.95 17.89
N LEU A 464 -42.57 8.46 18.20
CA LEU A 464 -42.32 7.09 18.64
C LEU A 464 -42.39 6.94 20.18
N ILE A 465 -42.63 8.02 20.91
CA ILE A 465 -42.80 8.00 22.37
C ILE A 465 -44.31 7.90 22.67
N PRO A 466 -44.74 6.89 23.44
CA PRO A 466 -46.14 6.68 23.78
C PRO A 466 -46.71 7.72 24.76
#